data_AF-X1LRJ8-F1
#
_entry.id   AF-X1LRJ8-F1
#
_cell.length_a   1.000
_cell.length_b   1.000
_cell.length_c   1.000
_cell.angle_alpha   90.00
_cell.angle_beta   90.00
_cell.angle_gamma   90.00
#
_symmetry.space_group_name_H-M   'P 1'
#
loop_
_entity.id
_entity.type
_entity.pdbx_description
1 polymer ?
#
loop_
_entity_poly.entity_id
_entity_poly.type
_entity_poly.pdbx_seq_one_letter_code
_entity_poly.pdbx_strand_id
1 'polypeptide(L)'
;MSVVEEVRRYTRQHYGNLISVCEPEFNARTKMWVAELKSDYPRIIPDDRATRKKLLKFLSLRQLGTIKLGENLQPVEATSRDTCLQNISSFLEMWQERAERIIVRASSDHFAQINEAQWVLAKVGMIISNLLQKNII
;
A
#
# COMPACT_ATOMS: atom_id res chain seq x y z
N MET A 1 -21.99 10.75 24.41
CA MET A 1 -21.47 10.12 23.17
C MET A 1 -19.98 10.38 23.09
N SER A 2 -19.18 9.35 22.89
CA SER A 2 -17.72 9.48 22.75
C SER A 2 -17.36 9.98 21.36
N VAL A 3 -16.28 10.77 21.23
CA VAL A 3 -15.74 11.23 19.94
C VAL A 3 -15.53 10.05 18.99
N VAL A 4 -15.04 8.93 19.53
CA VAL A 4 -14.77 7.70 18.76
C VAL A 4 -16.04 7.11 18.15
N GLU A 5 -17.15 7.13 18.89
CA GLU A 5 -18.44 6.60 18.42
C GLU A 5 -19.00 7.47 17.31
N GLU A 6 -18.85 8.79 17.43
CA GLU A 6 -19.31 9.75 16.43
C GLU A 6 -18.55 9.58 15.11
N VAL A 7 -17.22 9.54 15.18
CA VAL A 7 -16.38 9.32 13.99
C VAL A 7 -16.76 7.99 13.34
N ARG A 8 -16.90 6.90 14.11
CA ARG A 8 -17.28 5.58 13.56
C ARG A 8 -18.67 5.59 12.92
N ARG A 9 -19.63 6.29 13.52
CA ARG A 9 -20.98 6.46 12.97
C ARG A 9 -20.93 7.18 11.63
N TYR A 10 -20.22 8.31 11.59
CA TYR A 10 -20.00 9.07 10.35
C TYR A 10 -19.31 8.21 9.29
N THR A 11 -18.26 7.47 9.65
CA THR A 11 -17.52 6.61 8.71
C THR A 11 -18.44 5.56 8.08
N ARG A 12 -19.27 4.88 8.88
CA ARG A 12 -20.21 3.86 8.36
C ARG A 12 -21.25 4.45 7.42
N GLN A 13 -21.77 5.64 7.74
CA GLN A 13 -22.79 6.30 6.91
C GLN A 13 -22.24 6.76 5.57
N HIS A 14 -21.00 7.26 5.53
CA HIS A 14 -20.44 7.89 4.32
C HIS A 14 -19.53 6.98 3.49
N TYR A 15 -18.83 6.03 4.12
CA TYR A 15 -17.84 5.16 3.44
C TYR A 15 -18.21 3.67 3.48
N GLY A 16 -19.17 3.27 4.31
CA GLY A 16 -19.61 1.88 4.45
C GLY A 16 -18.79 1.07 5.46
N ASN A 17 -18.80 -0.27 5.31
CA ASN A 17 -18.33 -1.19 6.35
C ASN A 17 -16.86 -1.62 6.20
N LEU A 18 -16.25 -1.37 5.04
CA LEU A 18 -14.87 -1.79 4.74
C LEU A 18 -13.83 -0.74 5.12
N ILE A 19 -14.27 0.50 5.36
CA ILE A 19 -13.42 1.58 5.83
C ILE A 19 -13.56 1.68 7.34
N SER A 20 -12.41 1.62 8.00
CA SER A 20 -12.26 1.84 9.42
C SER A 20 -11.54 3.15 9.67
N VAL A 21 -11.57 3.60 10.92
CA VAL A 21 -10.91 4.82 11.36
C VAL A 21 -9.89 4.49 12.43
N CYS A 22 -8.75 5.17 12.39
CA CYS A 22 -7.80 5.20 13.49
C CYS A 22 -8.40 5.93 14.70
N GLU A 23 -7.72 5.83 15.83
CA GLU A 23 -8.13 6.59 17.02
C GLU A 23 -8.04 8.09 16.71
N PRO A 24 -9.09 8.87 17.03
CA PRO A 24 -9.11 10.30 16.75
C PRO A 24 -8.12 11.01 17.67
N GLU A 25 -7.24 11.80 17.08
CA GLU A 25 -6.27 12.62 17.80
C GLU A 25 -6.76 14.07 17.87
N PHE A 26 -6.71 14.67 19.06
CA PHE A 26 -7.06 16.08 19.22
C PHE A 26 -5.88 16.98 18.85
N ASN A 27 -6.08 17.81 17.84
CA ASN A 27 -5.11 18.83 17.46
C ASN A 27 -5.40 20.15 18.18
N ALA A 28 -4.60 20.45 19.20
CA ALA A 28 -4.75 21.66 20.03
C ALA A 28 -4.57 22.97 19.25
N ARG A 29 -3.85 22.97 18.11
CA ARG A 29 -3.65 24.18 17.30
C ARG A 29 -4.89 24.58 16.53
N THR A 30 -5.55 23.59 15.94
CA THR A 30 -6.75 23.80 15.12
C THR A 30 -8.04 23.62 15.92
N LYS A 31 -7.95 23.15 17.17
CA LYS A 31 -9.11 22.79 18.01
C LYS A 31 -10.03 21.78 17.31
N MET A 32 -9.43 20.82 16.60
CA MET A 32 -10.16 19.81 15.84
C MET A 32 -9.67 18.41 16.19
N TRP A 33 -10.59 17.46 16.21
CA TRP A 33 -10.30 16.04 16.24
C TRP A 33 -10.03 15.55 14.84
N VAL A 34 -8.92 14.85 14.64
CA VAL A 34 -8.52 14.29 13.35
C VAL A 34 -8.52 12.77 13.46
N ALA A 35 -9.28 12.10 12.60
CA ALA A 35 -9.28 10.66 12.47
C ALA A 35 -8.84 10.26 11.07
N GLU A 36 -7.82 9.40 10.99
CA GLU A 36 -7.33 8.86 9.71
C GLU A 36 -8.19 7.68 9.26
N LEU A 37 -8.52 7.64 7.97
CA LEU A 37 -9.20 6.52 7.33
C LEU A 37 -8.20 5.41 7.00
N LYS A 38 -8.57 4.18 7.32
CA LYS A 38 -7.81 2.96 7.02
C LYS A 38 -8.72 1.85 6.53
N SER A 39 -8.15 0.84 5.89
CA SER A 39 -8.88 -0.37 5.51
C SER A 39 -7.97 -1.58 5.66
N ASP A 40 -8.47 -2.64 6.30
CA ASP A 40 -7.72 -3.86 6.52
C ASP A 40 -8.35 -4.98 5.67
N TYR A 41 -7.67 -5.36 4.59
CA TYR A 41 -8.16 -6.39 3.66
C TYR A 41 -7.61 -7.76 4.03
N PRO A 42 -8.44 -8.73 4.43
CA PRO A 42 -7.99 -10.09 4.69
C PRO A 42 -7.66 -10.80 3.37
N ARG A 43 -6.50 -11.47 3.36
CA ARG A 43 -6.02 -12.34 2.27
C ARG A 43 -5.68 -13.70 2.86
N ILE A 44 -6.28 -14.73 2.29
CA ILE A 44 -5.95 -16.12 2.60
C ILE A 44 -4.90 -16.57 1.59
N ILE A 45 -3.72 -16.92 2.09
CA ILE A 45 -2.61 -17.40 1.27
C ILE A 45 -2.46 -18.90 1.55
N PRO A 46 -2.63 -19.77 0.54
CA PRO A 46 -2.33 -21.19 0.69
C PRO A 46 -0.82 -21.38 0.88
N ASP A 47 -0.42 -22.29 1.76
CA ASP A 47 0.97 -22.71 1.88
C ASP A 47 1.27 -23.79 0.83
N ASP A 48 2.07 -23.43 -0.17
CA ASP A 48 2.46 -24.34 -1.25
C ASP A 48 3.30 -25.53 -0.77
N ARG A 49 3.94 -25.41 0.42
CA ARG A 49 4.77 -26.48 1.01
C ARG A 49 3.98 -27.44 1.89
N ALA A 50 2.85 -27.01 2.45
CA ALA A 50 2.02 -27.81 3.32
C ALA A 50 0.54 -27.61 2.92
N THR A 51 0.03 -28.53 2.09
CA THR A 51 -1.28 -28.49 1.42
C THR A 51 -2.50 -28.29 2.33
N ARG A 52 -2.33 -28.33 3.66
CA ARG A 52 -3.40 -28.11 4.66
C ARG A 52 -3.29 -26.82 5.47
N LYS A 53 -2.21 -26.05 5.35
CA LYS A 53 -2.06 -24.79 6.11
C LYS A 53 -2.49 -23.60 5.25
N LYS A 54 -3.40 -22.81 5.79
CA LYS A 54 -3.84 -21.53 5.21
C LYS A 54 -3.32 -20.42 6.12
N LEU A 55 -2.58 -19.49 5.55
CA LEU A 55 -2.08 -18.31 6.25
C LEU A 55 -3.07 -17.17 6.03
N LEU A 56 -3.62 -16.63 7.11
CA LEU A 56 -4.39 -15.40 7.05
C LEU A 56 -3.43 -14.21 7.20
N LYS A 57 -3.38 -13.33 6.19
CA LYS A 57 -2.68 -12.06 6.27
C LYS A 57 -3.65 -10.91 6.04
N PHE A 58 -3.42 -9.80 6.73
CA PHE A 58 -4.16 -8.57 6.53
C PHE A 58 -3.28 -7.58 5.78
N LEU A 59 -3.79 -7.10 4.65
CA LEU A 59 -3.22 -5.96 3.95
C LEU A 59 -3.80 -4.69 4.58
N SER A 60 -3.02 -4.06 5.44
CA SER A 60 -3.43 -2.80 6.07
C SER A 60 -3.12 -1.64 5.14
N LEU A 61 -4.17 -1.03 4.60
CA LEU A 61 -4.12 0.21 3.84
C LEU A 61 -4.34 1.37 4.80
N ARG A 62 -3.30 2.18 5.00
CA ARG A 62 -3.34 3.40 5.82
C ARG A 62 -3.41 4.63 4.91
N GLN A 63 -3.68 5.78 5.49
CA GLN A 63 -3.67 7.09 4.84
C GLN A 63 -4.66 7.18 3.67
N LEU A 64 -5.84 6.56 3.81
CA LEU A 64 -6.87 6.60 2.77
C LEU A 64 -7.61 7.94 2.72
N GLY A 65 -7.45 8.76 3.75
CA GLY A 65 -8.08 10.06 3.91
C GLY A 65 -8.14 10.46 5.38
N THR A 66 -8.78 11.59 5.66
CA THR A 66 -8.98 12.08 7.03
C THR A 66 -10.40 12.59 7.22
N ILE A 67 -10.90 12.46 8.44
CA ILE A 67 -12.12 13.09 8.93
C ILE A 67 -11.71 14.06 10.03
N LYS A 68 -12.13 15.32 9.91
CA LYS A 68 -11.93 16.38 10.90
C LYS A 68 -13.27 16.73 11.53
N LEU A 69 -13.36 16.56 12.84
CA LEU A 69 -14.50 17.00 13.65
C LEU A 69 -14.11 18.22 14.47
N GLY A 70 -15.02 19.20 14.61
CA GLY A 70 -14.84 20.33 15.50
C GLY A 70 -15.04 19.97 16.98
N GLU A 71 -14.85 20.93 17.89
CA GLU A 71 -15.10 20.76 19.34
C GLU A 71 -16.54 20.28 19.64
N ASN A 72 -17.50 20.69 18.81
CA ASN A 72 -18.91 20.34 18.93
C ASN A 72 -19.27 18.95 18.32
N LEU A 73 -18.26 18.14 17.96
CA LEU A 73 -18.42 16.84 17.28
C LEU A 73 -19.07 16.91 15.88
N GLN A 74 -19.18 18.11 15.30
CA GLN A 74 -19.69 18.29 13.95
C GLN A 74 -18.57 18.07 12.92
N PRO A 75 -18.83 17.34 11.82
CA PRO A 75 -17.86 17.18 10.74
C PRO A 75 -17.60 18.53 10.05
N VAL A 76 -16.35 18.98 10.13
CA VAL A 76 -15.90 20.24 9.50
C VAL A 76 -15.38 19.95 8.09
N GLU A 77 -14.59 18.89 7.96
CA GLU A 77 -13.95 18.52 6.71
C GLU A 77 -13.74 17.00 6.69
N ALA A 78 -14.04 16.35 5.57
CA ALA A 78 -13.81 14.93 5.41
C ALA A 78 -13.39 14.64 3.96
N THR A 79 -12.45 13.73 3.78
CA THR A 79 -12.08 13.24 2.44
C THR A 79 -13.31 12.63 1.78
N SER A 80 -13.63 13.01 0.54
CA SER A 80 -14.81 12.45 -0.14
C SER A 80 -14.69 10.93 -0.31
N ARG A 81 -15.84 10.26 -0.47
CA ARG A 81 -15.85 8.82 -0.76
C ARG A 81 -15.09 8.49 -2.04
N ASP A 82 -15.26 9.30 -3.09
CA ASP A 82 -14.62 9.07 -4.38
C ASP A 82 -13.10 9.22 -4.28
N THR A 83 -12.60 10.23 -3.57
CA THR A 83 -11.17 10.39 -3.30
C THR A 83 -10.63 9.23 -2.46
N CYS A 84 -11.40 8.74 -1.47
CA CYS A 84 -11.02 7.56 -0.69
C CYS A 84 -10.90 6.32 -1.58
N LEU A 85 -11.86 6.09 -2.49
CA LEU A 85 -11.80 4.97 -3.44
C LEU A 85 -10.62 5.10 -4.41
N GLN A 86 -10.35 6.30 -4.92
CA GLN A 86 -9.17 6.56 -5.75
C GLN A 86 -7.88 6.24 -5.00
N ASN A 87 -7.75 6.68 -3.75
CA ASN A 87 -6.57 6.37 -2.92
C ASN A 87 -6.40 4.86 -2.74
N ILE A 88 -7.49 4.10 -2.51
CA ILE A 88 -7.43 2.64 -2.41
C ILE A 88 -6.92 2.03 -3.72
N SER A 89 -7.48 2.44 -4.86
CA SER A 89 -7.05 1.94 -6.18
C SER A 89 -5.57 2.21 -6.42
N SER A 90 -5.11 3.44 -6.19
CA SER A 90 -3.70 3.82 -6.35
C SER A 90 -2.77 3.02 -5.42
N PHE A 91 -3.19 2.76 -4.18
CA PHE A 91 -2.43 1.91 -3.26
C PHE A 91 -2.31 0.48 -3.79
N LEU A 92 -3.39 -0.10 -4.31
CA LEU A 92 -3.39 -1.45 -4.86
C LEU A 92 -2.52 -1.55 -6.12
N GLU A 93 -2.58 -0.57 -7.01
CA GLU A 93 -1.72 -0.48 -8.20
C GLU A 93 -0.24 -0.40 -7.81
N MET A 94 0.12 0.48 -6.87
CA MET A 94 1.50 0.56 -6.35
C MET A 94 1.97 -0.78 -5.78
N TRP A 95 1.11 -1.48 -5.04
CA TRP A 95 1.43 -2.81 -4.50
C TRP A 95 1.64 -3.85 -5.60
N GLN A 96 0.80 -3.82 -6.65
CA GLN A 96 0.94 -4.70 -7.81
C GLN A 96 2.26 -4.46 -8.54
N GLU A 97 2.59 -3.21 -8.87
CA GLU A 97 3.85 -2.85 -9.54
C GLU A 97 5.07 -3.25 -8.71
N ARG A 98 4.98 -3.10 -7.37
CA ARG A 98 6.06 -3.51 -6.48
C ARG A 98 6.22 -5.02 -6.45
N ALA A 99 5.12 -5.77 -6.41
CA ALA A 99 5.16 -7.23 -6.47
C ALA A 99 5.78 -7.72 -7.79
N GLU A 100 5.37 -7.13 -8.91
CA GLU A 100 5.93 -7.44 -10.23
C GLU A 100 7.44 -7.17 -10.28
N ARG A 101 7.89 -5.98 -9.82
CA ARG A 101 9.32 -5.66 -9.75
C ARG A 101 10.12 -6.65 -8.90
N ILE A 102 9.56 -7.10 -7.77
CA ILE A 102 10.20 -8.11 -6.92
C ILE A 102 10.34 -9.44 -7.67
N ILE A 103 9.27 -9.89 -8.33
CA ILE A 103 9.25 -11.15 -9.09
C ILE A 103 10.25 -11.09 -10.25
N VAL A 104 10.21 -10.01 -11.05
CA VAL A 104 11.12 -9.82 -12.18
C VAL A 104 12.57 -9.79 -11.70
N ARG A 105 12.86 -9.05 -10.61
CA ARG A 105 14.20 -8.98 -10.05
C ARG A 105 14.68 -10.35 -9.54
N ALA A 106 13.89 -11.04 -8.73
CA ALA A 106 14.25 -12.35 -8.20
C ALA A 106 14.46 -13.37 -9.33
N SER A 107 13.64 -13.32 -10.37
CA SER A 107 13.78 -14.20 -11.54
C SER A 107 15.04 -13.86 -12.32
N SER A 108 15.30 -12.57 -12.57
CA SER A 108 16.51 -12.10 -13.26
C SER A 108 17.78 -12.47 -12.50
N ASP A 109 17.78 -12.29 -11.17
CA ASP A 109 18.89 -12.68 -10.29
C ASP A 109 19.14 -14.19 -10.36
N HIS A 110 18.07 -15.00 -10.39
CA HIS A 110 18.18 -16.45 -10.56
C HIS A 110 18.74 -16.83 -11.93
N PHE A 111 18.22 -16.24 -13.01
CA PHE A 111 18.73 -16.48 -14.37
C PHE A 111 20.19 -16.06 -14.52
N ALA A 112 20.60 -14.93 -13.92
CA ALA A 112 21.99 -14.47 -13.95
C ALA A 112 22.97 -15.42 -13.23
N GLN A 113 22.48 -16.27 -12.32
CA GLN A 113 23.28 -17.27 -11.62
C GLN A 113 23.42 -18.60 -12.39
N ILE A 114 22.67 -18.79 -13.47
CA ILE A 114 22.78 -19.98 -14.33
C ILE A 114 24.07 -19.87 -15.17
N ASN A 115 24.90 -20.91 -15.14
CA ASN A 115 26.23 -20.91 -15.79
C ASN A 115 26.17 -20.56 -17.29
N GLU A 116 25.17 -21.07 -18.00
CA GLU A 116 24.94 -20.81 -19.41
C GLU A 116 24.60 -19.34 -19.67
N ALA A 117 23.80 -18.74 -18.78
CA ALA A 117 23.44 -17.33 -18.87
C ALA A 117 24.63 -16.42 -18.55
N GLN A 118 25.48 -16.77 -17.58
CA GLN A 118 26.70 -16.02 -17.28
C GLN A 118 27.62 -15.90 -18.49
N TRP A 119 27.76 -16.98 -19.25
CA TRP A 119 28.64 -17.00 -20.43
C TRP A 119 28.12 -16.09 -21.56
N VAL A 120 26.80 -16.05 -21.76
CA VAL A 120 26.16 -15.16 -22.73
C VAL A 120 26.21 -13.70 -22.26
N LEU A 121 25.88 -13.45 -20.99
CA LEU A 121 25.85 -12.10 -20.40
C LEU A 121 27.26 -11.50 -20.28
N ALA A 122 28.30 -12.31 -20.11
CA ALA A 122 29.70 -11.83 -20.09
C ALA A 122 30.08 -11.09 -21.39
N LYS A 123 29.59 -11.56 -22.55
CA LYS A 123 29.83 -10.90 -23.84
C LYS A 123 29.13 -9.55 -23.91
N VAL A 124 27.89 -9.49 -23.42
CA VAL A 124 27.13 -8.23 -23.32
C VAL A 124 27.84 -7.25 -22.38
N GLY A 125 28.30 -7.74 -21.22
CA GLY A 125 29.10 -6.96 -20.27
C GLY A 125 30.36 -6.38 -20.90
N MET A 126 31.13 -7.19 -21.65
CA MET A 126 32.31 -6.72 -22.39
C MET A 126 31.98 -5.63 -23.41
N ILE A 127 30.87 -5.74 -24.13
CA ILE A 127 30.43 -4.73 -25.10
C ILE A 127 30.10 -3.44 -24.37
N ILE A 128 29.28 -3.50 -23.31
CA ILE A 128 28.90 -2.32 -22.52
C ILE A 128 30.13 -1.65 -21.90
N SER A 129 31.03 -2.42 -21.30
CA SER A 129 32.28 -1.90 -20.72
C SER A 129 33.15 -1.21 -21.78
N ASN A 130 33.26 -1.78 -22.98
CA ASN A 130 33.99 -1.15 -24.08
C ASN A 130 33.34 0.15 -24.56
N LEU A 131 32.00 0.20 -24.62
CA LEU A 131 31.28 1.39 -25.04
C LEU A 131 31.37 2.52 -24.00
N LEU A 132 31.30 2.18 -22.71
CA LEU A 132 31.53 3.11 -21.59
C LEU A 132 32.96 3.64 -21.58
N GLN A 133 33.96 2.78 -21.77
CA GLN A 133 35.38 3.21 -21.86
C GLN A 133 35.63 4.16 -23.03
N LYS A 134 34.82 4.06 -24.10
CA LYS A 134 34.91 4.93 -25.28
C LYS A 134 34.02 6.17 -25.19
N ASN A 135 33.31 6.40 -24.08
CA ASN A 135 32.33 7.49 -23.91
C ASN A 135 31.30 7.56 -25.03
N ILE A 136 30.90 6.41 -25.59
CA ILE A 136 29.88 6.34 -26.64
C ILE A 136 28.48 6.32 -26.01
N ILE A 137 28.38 5.77 -24.80
CA ILE A 137 27.24 5.78 -23.88
C ILE A 137 27.73 6.10 -22.47
#